data_AF-A0A1H5GMG0-F1
#
_entry.id   AF-A0A1H5GMG0-F1
#
_cell.length_a   1.000
_cell.length_b   1.000
_cell.length_c   1.000
_cell.angle_alpha   90.00
_cell.angle_beta   90.00
_cell.angle_gamma   90.00
#
_symmetry.space_group_name_H-M   'P 1'
#
loop_
_entity.id
_entity.type
_entity.pdbx_description
1 polymer ?
#
loop_
_entity_poly.entity_id
_entity_poly.type
_entity_poly.pdbx_seq_one_letter_code
_entity_poly.pdbx_strand_id
1 'polypeptide(L)'
;MSCRVEFIQHETVIFAFPFEASNRDRKSFQGLAQDIVRGYFEDGNGRPRPIPPSNVLPDAVRIVNDEKREVAFWSLKDELSEHQTTKD
;
A
#
# COMPACT_ATOMS: atom_id res chain seq x y z
N MET A 1 -4.93 -3.91 -19.19
CA MET A 1 -3.61 -3.83 -18.55
C MET A 1 -3.78 -4.44 -17.19
N SER A 2 -3.08 -5.54 -16.92
CA SER A 2 -3.11 -6.19 -15.62
C SER A 2 -1.99 -5.60 -14.76
N CYS A 3 -2.25 -5.53 -13.46
CA CYS A 3 -1.30 -5.08 -12.46
C CYS A 3 -1.27 -6.07 -11.32
N ARG A 4 -0.20 -6.02 -10.53
CA ARG A 4 -0.04 -6.80 -9.31
C ARG A 4 0.26 -5.87 -8.16
N VAL A 5 -0.50 -6.01 -7.08
CA VAL A 5 -0.17 -5.41 -5.79
C VAL A 5 0.83 -6.33 -5.10
N GLU A 6 1.93 -5.78 -4.63
CA GLU A 6 2.96 -6.50 -3.90
C GLU A 6 3.15 -5.86 -2.52
N PHE A 7 3.08 -6.69 -1.49
CA PHE A 7 3.35 -6.32 -0.10
C PHE A 7 4.80 -6.68 0.19
N ILE A 8 5.58 -5.67 0.58
CA ILE A 8 7.01 -5.77 0.79
C ILE A 8 7.28 -5.79 2.29
N GLN A 9 8.23 -6.62 2.70
CA GLN A 9 8.85 -6.55 4.02
C GLN A 9 10.34 -6.79 3.86
N HIS A 10 11.19 -5.86 4.31
CA HIS A 10 12.65 -5.93 4.17
C HIS A 10 13.07 -6.31 2.74
N GLU A 11 12.56 -5.57 1.76
CA GLU A 11 12.82 -5.76 0.31
C GLU A 11 12.29 -7.08 -0.28
N THR A 12 11.65 -7.93 0.54
CA THR A 12 11.09 -9.21 0.11
C THR A 12 9.59 -9.08 -0.13
N VAL A 13 9.09 -9.61 -1.24
CA VAL A 13 7.64 -9.71 -1.48
C VAL A 13 7.09 -10.84 -0.62
N ILE A 14 6.29 -10.49 0.39
CA ILE A 14 5.69 -11.46 1.33
C ILE A 14 4.29 -11.92 0.89
N PHE A 15 3.60 -11.11 0.11
CA PHE A 15 2.29 -11.42 -0.45
C PHE A 15 2.08 -10.60 -1.72
N ALA A 16 1.34 -11.15 -2.69
CA ALA A 16 0.99 -10.43 -3.91
C ALA A 16 -0.29 -10.99 -4.53
N PHE A 17 -1.08 -10.12 -5.16
CA PHE A 17 -2.25 -10.55 -5.93
C PHE A 17 -2.44 -9.71 -7.20
N PRO A 18 -2.90 -10.33 -8.29
CA PRO A 18 -3.18 -9.64 -9.54
C PRO A 18 -4.54 -8.91 -9.48
N PHE A 19 -4.68 -7.84 -10.27
CA PHE A 19 -5.95 -7.17 -10.51
C PHE A 19 -5.98 -6.52 -11.91
N GLU A 20 -7.19 -6.39 -12.47
CA GLU A 20 -7.40 -5.66 -13.71
C GLU A 20 -7.36 -4.15 -13.46
N ALA A 21 -6.45 -3.46 -14.16
CA ALA A 21 -6.21 -2.04 -13.99
C ALA A 21 -6.77 -1.21 -15.16
N SER A 22 -7.97 -1.58 -15.64
CA SER A 22 -8.62 -0.89 -16.76
C SER A 22 -8.77 0.61 -16.46
N ASN A 23 -8.20 1.47 -17.31
CA ASN A 23 -8.31 2.93 -17.26
C ASN A 23 -7.77 3.65 -16.00
N ARG A 24 -6.87 3.05 -15.22
CA ARG A 24 -6.22 3.73 -14.10
C ARG A 24 -4.99 4.51 -14.55
N ASP A 25 -4.88 5.76 -14.09
CA ASP A 25 -3.66 6.57 -14.25
C ASP A 25 -2.70 6.39 -13.06
N ARG A 26 -1.49 6.95 -13.17
CA ARG A 26 -0.46 6.89 -12.11
C ARG A 26 -0.98 7.39 -10.76
N LYS A 27 -1.80 8.44 -10.75
CA LYS A 27 -2.35 9.02 -9.53
C LYS A 27 -3.34 8.06 -8.84
N SER A 28 -4.15 7.36 -9.63
CA SER A 28 -5.08 6.34 -9.16
C SER A 28 -4.36 5.13 -8.55
N PHE A 29 -3.22 4.73 -9.13
CA PHE A 29 -2.38 3.69 -8.52
C PHE A 29 -1.72 4.14 -7.23
N GLN A 30 -1.25 5.39 -7.18
CA GLN A 30 -0.68 5.97 -5.97
C GLN A 30 -1.71 6.01 -4.83
N GLY A 31 -2.92 6.48 -5.12
CA GLY A 31 -4.03 6.47 -4.16
C GLY A 31 -4.38 5.07 -3.69
N LEU A 32 -4.41 4.07 -4.60
CA LEU A 32 -4.64 2.68 -4.20
C LEU A 32 -3.55 2.14 -3.27
N ALA A 33 -2.27 2.41 -3.55
CA ALA A 33 -1.16 1.98 -2.69
C ALA A 33 -1.28 2.62 -1.29
N GLN A 34 -1.62 3.91 -1.24
CA GLN A 34 -1.87 4.63 -0.01
C GLN A 34 -3.08 4.07 0.75
N ASP A 35 -4.21 3.83 0.07
CA ASP A 35 -5.43 3.28 0.69
C ASP A 35 -5.21 1.87 1.25
N ILE A 36 -4.40 1.04 0.60
CA ILE A 36 -4.05 -0.30 1.12
C ILE A 36 -3.22 -0.16 2.39
N VAL A 37 -2.22 0.72 2.38
CA VAL A 37 -1.40 1.01 3.57
C VAL A 37 -2.26 1.58 4.70
N ARG A 38 -3.12 2.55 4.41
CA ARG A 38 -4.13 3.07 5.35
C ARG A 38 -5.07 1.99 5.83
N GLY A 39 -5.46 1.04 5.00
CA GLY A 39 -6.28 -0.09 5.44
C GLY A 39 -5.64 -0.97 6.52
N TYR A 40 -4.31 -0.95 6.66
CA TYR A 40 -3.62 -1.53 7.82
C TYR A 40 -3.77 -0.65 9.06
N PHE A 41 -3.76 0.66 8.86
CA PHE A 41 -3.84 1.63 9.93
C PHE A 41 -5.26 1.97 10.34
N GLU A 42 -6.27 1.91 9.50
CA GLU A 42 -7.63 2.42 9.74
C GLU A 42 -8.67 1.30 9.56
N ASP A 43 -9.66 1.21 10.44
CA ASP A 43 -10.87 0.41 10.25
C ASP A 43 -11.78 1.06 9.19
N GLY A 44 -12.84 0.35 8.79
CA GLY A 44 -13.82 0.89 7.83
C GLY A 44 -14.55 2.16 8.28
N ASN A 45 -14.24 2.69 9.47
CA ASN A 45 -14.75 3.94 10.02
C ASN A 45 -13.65 5.03 10.15
N GLY A 46 -12.47 4.83 9.55
CA GLY A 46 -11.35 5.77 9.61
C GLY A 46 -10.66 5.84 10.98
N ARG A 47 -10.82 4.82 11.83
CA ARG A 47 -10.19 4.78 13.16
C ARG A 47 -8.98 3.87 13.15
N PRO A 48 -7.90 4.20 13.89
CA PRO A 48 -6.73 3.35 13.92
C PRO A 48 -7.04 1.89 14.31
N ARG A 49 -6.69 0.90 13.46
CA ARG A 49 -6.81 -0.52 13.78
C ARG A 49 -5.66 -0.96 14.68
N PRO A 50 -5.94 -1.65 15.80
CA PRO A 50 -4.90 -2.33 16.55
C PRO A 50 -4.31 -3.44 15.68
N ILE A 51 -3.05 -3.29 15.30
CA ILE A 51 -2.30 -4.28 14.51
C ILE A 51 -1.99 -5.47 15.43
N PRO A 52 -2.47 -6.70 15.13
CA PRO A 52 -2.17 -7.88 15.93
C PRO A 52 -0.66 -8.18 15.94
N PRO A 53 -0.07 -8.61 17.07
CA PRO A 53 1.38 -8.83 17.19
C PRO A 53 1.93 -9.97 16.32
N SER A 54 1.07 -10.78 15.70
CA SER A 54 1.45 -11.93 14.86
C SER A 54 1.39 -11.66 13.36
N ASN A 55 0.89 -10.50 12.92
CA ASN A 55 0.80 -10.22 11.49
C ASN A 55 2.14 -9.67 11.01
N VAL A 56 2.71 -10.37 10.03
CA VAL A 56 3.83 -9.88 9.22
C VAL A 56 3.35 -8.60 8.53
N LEU A 57 3.56 -7.46 9.19
CA LEU A 57 3.16 -6.17 8.67
C LEU A 57 4.15 -5.80 7.56
N PRO A 58 3.67 -5.58 6.32
CA PRO A 58 4.53 -5.13 5.24
C PRO A 58 5.02 -3.72 5.54
N ASP A 59 6.30 -3.43 5.30
CA ASP A 59 6.87 -2.09 5.43
C ASP A 59 6.48 -1.17 4.27
N ALA A 60 6.07 -1.75 3.13
CA ALA A 60 5.57 -1.02 1.97
C ALA A 60 4.61 -1.83 1.10
N VAL A 61 3.84 -1.11 0.28
CA VAL A 61 3.03 -1.65 -0.80
C VAL A 61 3.52 -1.02 -2.11
N ARG A 62 3.77 -1.85 -3.12
CA ARG A 62 4.00 -1.37 -4.49
C ARG A 62 3.02 -2.00 -5.46
N ILE A 63 2.78 -1.30 -6.55
CA ILE A 63 1.99 -1.80 -7.68
C ILE A 63 2.91 -1.91 -8.87
N VAL A 64 2.95 -3.10 -9.49
CA VAL A 64 3.72 -3.36 -10.71
C VAL A 64 2.77 -3.70 -11.86
N ASN A 65 3.15 -3.35 -13.09
CA ASN A 65 2.42 -3.75 -14.28
C ASN A 65 2.88 -5.12 -14.82
N ASP A 66 2.24 -5.58 -15.90
CA ASP A 66 2.60 -6.84 -16.59
C ASP A 66 4.07 -6.90 -17.05
N GLU A 67 4.73 -5.76 -17.26
CA GLU A 67 6.16 -5.66 -17.59
C GLU A 67 7.07 -5.65 -16.35
N LYS A 68 6.52 -5.88 -15.16
CA LYS A 68 7.20 -5.77 -13.85
C LYS A 68 7.74 -4.37 -13.55
N ARG A 69 7.24 -3.33 -14.22
CA ARG A 69 7.58 -1.94 -13.92
C ARG A 69 6.73 -1.46 -12.76
N GLU A 70 7.37 -0.82 -11.78
CA GLU A 70 6.69 -0.15 -10.69
C GLU A 70 5.91 1.06 -11.21
N VAL A 71 4.61 1.10 -10.91
CA VAL A 71 3.70 2.19 -11.29
C VAL A 71 3.21 2.99 -10.08
N ALA A 72 3.33 2.44 -8.87
CA ALA A 72 3.09 3.14 -7.61
C ALA A 72 3.84 2.45 -6.46
N PHE A 73 4.17 3.23 -5.43
CA PHE A 73 4.83 2.77 -4.21
C PHE A 73 4.36 3.63 -3.03
N TRP A 74 4.09 3.00 -1.90
CA TRP A 74 3.82 3.69 -0.64
C TRP A 74 4.36 2.89 0.54
N SER A 75 5.14 3.54 1.42
CA SER A 75 5.67 2.89 2.61
C SER A 75 4.88 3.25 3.87
N LEU A 76 4.91 2.36 4.87
CA LEU A 76 4.39 2.66 6.20
C LEU A 76 5.07 3.89 6.81
N LYS A 77 6.36 4.08 6.54
CA LYS A 77 7.14 5.21 7.06
C LYS A 77 6.62 6.53 6.50
N ASP A 78 6.28 6.57 5.22
CA ASP A 78 5.72 7.75 4.56
C ASP A 78 4.35 8.09 5.16
N GLU A 79 3.48 7.08 5.33
CA GLU A 79 2.17 7.27 5.97
C GLU A 79 2.29 7.79 7.42
N LEU A 80 3.19 7.21 8.21
CA LEU A 80 3.43 7.66 9.60
C LEU A 80 3.98 9.09 9.66
N SER A 81 4.75 9.52 8.67
CA SER A 81 5.29 10.88 8.60
C SER A 81 4.21 11.90 8.25
N GLU A 82 3.27 11.57 7.37
CA GLU A 82 2.12 12.41 7.01
C GLU A 82 1.10 12.58 8.16
N HIS A 83 0.88 11.53 8.96
CA HIS A 83 0.00 11.62 10.13
C HIS A 83 0.60 12.39 11.31
N GLN A 84 1.92 12.55 11.36
CA GLN A 84 2.58 13.36 12.40
C GLN A 84 2.50 14.86 12.08
N THR A 85 2.57 15.25 10.81
CA THR A 85 2.55 16.67 10.39
C THR A 85 1.16 17.31 10.39
N THR A 86 0.08 16.53 10.49
CA THR A 86 -1.29 17.04 10.57
C THR A 86 -1.77 17.33 12.00
N LYS A 87 -0.89 17.15 13.01
CA LYS A 87 -1.20 17.36 14.43
C LYS A 87 -0.62 18.63 15.05
N ASP A 88 0.09 19.47 14.30
CA ASP A 88 0.64 20.76 14.76
C ASP A 88 -0.22 21.95 14.32
#